data_AF-A0A356GS19-F1
#
_entry.id   AF-A0A356GS19-F1
#
_cell.length_a   1.000
_cell.length_b   1.000
_cell.length_c   1.000
_cell.angle_alpha   90.00
_cell.angle_beta   90.00
_cell.angle_gamma   90.00
#
_symmetry.space_group_name_H-M   'P 1'
#
loop_
_entity.id
_entity.type
_entity.pdbx_description
1 polymer ?
#
loop_
_entity_poly.entity_id
_entity_poly.type
_entity_poly.pdbx_seq_one_letter_code
_entity_poly.pdbx_strand_id
1 'polypeptide(L)'
;TEGGLDVLGQREALHGAVSRLREAGILVSLFIDPDLAQVRASKQAGADAVEIHTGSFCEAFRTGRYEEELGKIRTAAAQASNVGLKVFAGHGLDLRNIVPVLSIPAIEEFNIGHSIISRAVFVGLGPAVREMADRIHAAGTDR
;
A
#
# COMPACT_ATOMS: atom_id res chain seq x y z
N THR A 1 -4.38 -10.80 -4.42
CA THR A 1 -5.29 -10.15 -5.38
C THR A 1 -4.52 -10.01 -6.67
N GLU A 2 -5.19 -10.07 -7.82
CA GLU A 2 -4.49 -10.11 -9.12
C GLU A 2 -4.12 -8.71 -9.65
N GLY A 3 -4.75 -7.65 -9.12
CA GLY A 3 -4.44 -6.25 -9.44
C GLY A 3 -5.20 -5.27 -8.54
N GLY A 4 -5.01 -3.97 -8.78
CA GLY A 4 -5.75 -2.90 -8.12
C GLY A 4 -7.22 -2.82 -8.59
N LEU A 5 -8.04 -2.14 -7.82
CA LEU A 5 -9.41 -1.81 -8.19
C LEU A 5 -9.40 -0.77 -9.33
N ASP A 6 -10.22 -0.99 -10.36
CA ASP A 6 -10.45 0.01 -11.41
C ASP A 6 -11.41 1.11 -10.94
N VAL A 7 -10.86 2.08 -10.20
CA VAL A 7 -11.63 3.20 -9.66
C VAL A 7 -12.04 4.17 -10.77
N LEU A 8 -11.17 4.37 -11.76
CA LEU A 8 -11.46 5.24 -12.90
C LEU A 8 -12.69 4.76 -13.67
N GLY A 9 -12.78 3.46 -13.97
CA GLY A 9 -13.92 2.88 -14.68
C GLY A 9 -15.20 2.76 -13.85
N GLN A 10 -15.10 2.77 -12.51
CA GLN A 10 -16.23 2.51 -11.60
C GLN A 10 -16.56 3.67 -10.65
N ARG A 11 -16.13 4.88 -10.99
CA ARG A 11 -16.14 6.04 -10.09
C ARG A 11 -17.49 6.32 -9.42
N GLU A 12 -18.60 6.26 -10.15
CA GLU A 12 -19.94 6.57 -9.60
C GLU A 12 -20.40 5.52 -8.58
N ALA A 13 -20.26 4.23 -8.92
CA ALA A 13 -20.62 3.13 -8.03
C ALA A 13 -19.78 3.17 -6.74
N LEU A 14 -18.47 3.43 -6.88
CA LEU A 14 -17.56 3.54 -5.75
C LEU A 14 -17.83 4.76 -4.90
N HIS A 15 -18.20 5.90 -5.50
CA HIS A 15 -18.56 7.08 -4.73
C HIS A 15 -19.72 6.80 -3.76
N GLY A 16 -20.77 6.12 -4.23
CA GLY A 16 -21.89 5.72 -3.38
C GLY A 16 -21.49 4.78 -2.25
N ALA A 17 -20.63 3.79 -2.52
CA ALA A 17 -20.12 2.87 -1.49
C ALA A 17 -19.24 3.59 -0.46
N VAL A 18 -18.32 4.44 -0.92
CA VAL A 18 -17.43 5.24 -0.08
C VAL A 18 -18.24 6.18 0.82
N SER A 19 -19.23 6.90 0.28
CA SER A 19 -20.07 7.82 1.08
C SER A 19 -20.76 7.11 2.22
N ARG A 20 -21.39 5.96 1.95
CA ARG A 20 -22.12 5.17 2.97
C ARG A 20 -21.21 4.69 4.10
N LEU A 21 -20.00 4.24 3.78
CA LEU A 21 -19.02 3.80 4.79
C LEU A 21 -18.51 4.98 5.62
N ARG A 22 -18.22 6.12 4.96
CA ARG A 22 -17.75 7.34 5.64
C ARG A 22 -18.81 7.97 6.53
N GLU A 23 -20.08 7.98 6.09
CA GLU A 23 -21.23 8.42 6.90
C GLU A 23 -21.40 7.56 8.18
N ALA A 24 -20.96 6.31 8.14
CA ALA A 24 -20.90 5.43 9.30
C ALA A 24 -19.62 5.61 10.16
N GLY A 25 -18.76 6.59 9.82
CA GLY A 25 -17.52 6.87 10.54
C GLY A 25 -16.37 5.91 10.20
N ILE A 26 -16.46 5.16 9.11
CA ILE A 26 -15.43 4.20 8.69
C ILE A 26 -14.46 4.91 7.74
N LEU A 27 -13.15 4.85 8.04
CA LEU A 27 -12.10 5.29 7.13
C LEU A 27 -12.06 4.37 5.90
N VAL A 28 -12.17 4.94 4.70
CA VAL A 28 -12.17 4.14 3.47
C VAL A 28 -10.86 4.29 2.72
N SER A 29 -10.15 3.17 2.57
CA SER A 29 -9.00 3.03 1.68
C SER A 29 -9.39 2.28 0.41
N LEU A 30 -8.96 2.76 -0.76
CA LEU A 30 -9.10 2.04 -2.02
C LEU A 30 -7.78 1.40 -2.44
N PHE A 31 -7.80 0.09 -2.67
CA PHE A 31 -6.65 -0.68 -3.14
C PHE A 31 -6.47 -0.47 -4.64
N ILE A 32 -5.37 0.14 -5.07
CA ILE A 32 -5.16 0.54 -6.47
C ILE A 32 -3.75 0.21 -6.95
N ASP A 33 -3.60 0.05 -8.26
CA ASP A 33 -2.28 -0.02 -8.88
C ASP A 33 -1.55 1.34 -8.76
N PRO A 34 -0.20 1.38 -8.84
CA PRO A 34 0.59 2.61 -8.79
C PRO A 34 0.43 3.45 -10.07
N ASP A 35 -0.80 3.87 -10.35
CA ASP A 35 -1.21 4.64 -11.51
C ASP A 35 -1.85 5.98 -11.11
N LEU A 36 -1.44 7.06 -11.77
CA LEU A 36 -1.86 8.42 -11.42
C LEU A 36 -3.33 8.69 -11.73
N ALA A 37 -3.90 8.03 -12.73
CA ALA A 37 -5.33 8.17 -13.03
C ALA A 37 -6.18 7.48 -11.95
N GLN A 38 -5.74 6.31 -11.45
CA GLN A 38 -6.41 5.62 -10.34
C GLN A 38 -6.36 6.41 -9.03
N VAL A 39 -5.22 7.04 -8.72
CA VAL A 39 -5.12 7.91 -7.52
C VAL A 39 -6.06 9.12 -7.63
N ARG A 40 -6.08 9.80 -8.78
CA ARG A 40 -7.02 10.92 -9.01
C ARG A 40 -8.48 10.47 -8.91
N ALA A 41 -8.81 9.33 -9.50
CA ALA A 41 -10.16 8.75 -9.43
C ALA A 41 -10.54 8.42 -7.98
N SER A 42 -9.60 7.89 -7.18
CA SER A 42 -9.81 7.58 -5.76
C SER A 42 -10.14 8.82 -4.94
N LYS A 43 -9.45 9.95 -5.19
CA LYS A 43 -9.79 11.22 -4.56
C LYS A 43 -11.20 11.69 -4.94
N GLN A 44 -11.55 11.59 -6.22
CA GLN A 44 -12.86 12.00 -6.72
C GLN A 44 -14.00 11.10 -6.22
N ALA A 45 -13.73 9.81 -6.00
CA ALA A 45 -14.67 8.89 -5.36
C ALA A 45 -14.92 9.25 -3.87
N GLY A 46 -14.07 10.11 -3.29
CA GLY A 46 -14.22 10.60 -1.92
C GLY A 46 -13.54 9.73 -0.87
N ALA A 47 -12.58 8.90 -1.28
CA ALA A 47 -11.81 8.05 -0.35
C ALA A 47 -10.97 8.90 0.61
N ASP A 48 -10.69 8.34 1.78
CA ASP A 48 -9.79 8.96 2.78
C ASP A 48 -8.33 8.55 2.55
N ALA A 49 -8.14 7.35 1.99
CA ALA A 49 -6.84 6.76 1.76
C ALA A 49 -6.79 5.95 0.44
N VAL A 50 -5.57 5.63 0.00
CA VAL A 50 -5.30 4.61 -1.00
C VAL A 50 -4.28 3.63 -0.48
N GLU A 51 -4.44 2.35 -0.81
CA GLU A 51 -3.42 1.33 -0.61
C GLU A 51 -2.81 0.97 -1.96
N ILE A 52 -1.54 1.29 -2.14
CA ILE A 52 -0.82 1.06 -3.40
C ILE A 52 -0.42 -0.40 -3.48
N HIS A 53 -0.87 -1.05 -4.54
CA HIS A 53 -0.55 -2.43 -4.86
C HIS A 53 0.94 -2.57 -5.21
N THR A 54 1.67 -3.32 -4.38
CA THR A 54 3.12 -3.55 -4.52
C THR A 54 3.47 -4.86 -5.22
N GLY A 55 2.49 -5.55 -5.84
CA GLY A 55 2.69 -6.88 -6.45
C GLY A 55 3.73 -6.88 -7.57
N SER A 56 3.60 -5.99 -8.56
CA SER A 56 4.56 -5.87 -9.68
C SER A 56 5.97 -5.58 -9.20
N PHE A 57 6.12 -4.73 -8.18
CA PHE A 57 7.40 -4.49 -7.52
C PHE A 57 7.97 -5.77 -6.88
N CYS A 58 7.14 -6.54 -6.18
CA CYS A 58 7.58 -7.78 -5.53
C CYS A 58 8.06 -8.82 -6.55
N GLU A 59 7.38 -8.95 -7.69
CA GLU A 59 7.81 -9.81 -8.79
C GLU A 59 9.15 -9.35 -9.38
N ALA A 60 9.25 -8.05 -9.69
CA ALA A 60 10.46 -7.45 -10.25
C ALA A 60 11.66 -7.57 -9.28
N PHE A 61 11.42 -7.48 -7.96
CA PHE A 61 12.43 -7.60 -6.91
C PHE A 61 13.14 -8.95 -6.95
N ARG A 62 12.42 -10.04 -7.23
CA ARG A 62 13.02 -11.38 -7.33
C ARG A 62 14.02 -11.51 -8.47
N THR A 63 13.91 -10.67 -9.49
CA THR A 63 14.82 -10.65 -10.64
C THR A 63 15.88 -9.55 -10.55
N GLY A 64 15.90 -8.76 -9.46
CA GLY A 64 16.81 -7.63 -9.28
C GLY A 64 16.50 -6.42 -10.16
N ARG A 65 15.33 -6.36 -10.82
CA ARG A 65 14.95 -5.30 -11.77
C ARG A 65 13.77 -4.47 -11.26
N TYR A 66 13.79 -4.09 -9.99
CA TYR A 66 12.65 -3.48 -9.31
C TYR A 66 12.60 -1.95 -9.33
N GLU A 67 13.66 -1.28 -9.79
CA GLU A 67 13.77 0.19 -9.70
C GLU A 67 12.65 0.93 -10.45
N GLU A 68 12.23 0.41 -11.61
CA GLU A 68 11.12 0.99 -12.37
C GLU A 68 9.81 0.91 -11.58
N GLU A 69 9.48 -0.26 -11.04
CA GLU A 69 8.25 -0.49 -10.27
C GLU A 69 8.27 0.29 -8.95
N LEU A 70 9.44 0.39 -8.30
CA LEU A 70 9.63 1.24 -7.12
C LEU A 70 9.40 2.72 -7.46
N GLY A 71 9.86 3.16 -8.63
CA GLY A 71 9.62 4.51 -9.16
C GLY A 71 8.13 4.81 -9.36
N LYS A 72 7.36 3.84 -9.89
CA LYS A 72 5.90 3.95 -10.02
C LYS A 72 5.23 4.12 -8.66
N ILE A 73 5.57 3.27 -7.68
CA ILE A 73 5.04 3.36 -6.31
C ILE A 73 5.37 4.73 -5.69
N ARG A 74 6.62 5.18 -5.80
CA ARG A 74 7.06 6.48 -5.26
C ARG A 74 6.25 7.64 -5.85
N THR A 75 6.05 7.62 -7.16
CA THR A 75 5.32 8.68 -7.88
C THR A 75 3.84 8.70 -7.50
N ALA A 76 3.20 7.52 -7.48
CA ALA A 76 1.80 7.39 -7.06
C ALA A 76 1.59 7.80 -5.60
N ALA A 77 2.47 7.38 -4.70
CA ALA A 77 2.43 7.73 -3.28
C ALA A 77 2.57 9.24 -3.06
N ALA A 78 3.54 9.88 -3.71
CA ALA A 78 3.72 11.32 -3.63
C ALA A 78 2.47 12.07 -4.14
N GLN A 79 1.89 11.61 -5.25
CA GLN A 79 0.71 12.24 -5.81
C GLN A 79 -0.53 12.05 -4.93
N ALA A 80 -0.72 10.87 -4.32
CA ALA A 80 -1.80 10.59 -3.38
C ALA A 80 -1.72 11.52 -2.15
N SER A 81 -0.54 11.62 -1.54
CA SER A 81 -0.30 12.53 -0.42
C SER A 81 -0.56 14.00 -0.80
N ASN A 82 -0.10 14.45 -1.97
CA ASN A 82 -0.33 15.82 -2.46
C ASN A 82 -1.80 16.17 -2.67
N VAL A 83 -2.68 15.19 -2.95
CA VAL A 83 -4.14 15.42 -3.06
C VAL A 83 -4.87 15.17 -1.73
N GLY A 84 -4.13 15.02 -0.64
CA GLY A 84 -4.63 14.84 0.71
C GLY A 84 -5.29 13.49 0.95
N LEU A 85 -4.81 12.44 0.29
CA LEU A 85 -5.12 11.04 0.64
C LEU A 85 -4.02 10.51 1.56
N LYS A 86 -4.41 9.74 2.59
CA LYS A 86 -3.44 8.88 3.28
C LYS A 86 -2.94 7.80 2.32
N VAL A 87 -1.69 7.36 2.51
CA VAL A 87 -1.09 6.37 1.61
C VAL A 87 -0.64 5.16 2.40
N PHE A 88 -1.16 4.00 2.01
CA PHE A 88 -0.79 2.69 2.54
C PHE A 88 -0.14 1.85 1.43
N ALA A 89 0.54 0.78 1.82
CA ALA A 89 1.08 -0.24 0.91
C ALA A 89 1.18 -1.59 1.65
N GLY A 90 1.54 -2.68 0.99
CA GLY A 90 1.83 -3.92 1.74
C GLY A 90 1.72 -5.23 0.97
N HIS A 91 1.00 -5.23 -0.16
CA HIS A 91 0.75 -6.45 -0.92
C HIS A 91 2.03 -7.16 -1.38
N GLY A 92 2.27 -8.37 -0.85
CA GLY A 92 3.43 -9.19 -1.21
C GLY A 92 4.75 -8.78 -0.53
N LEU A 93 4.75 -7.77 0.35
CA LEU A 93 5.95 -7.37 1.07
C LEU A 93 6.38 -8.43 2.10
N ASP A 94 7.69 -8.60 2.23
CA ASP A 94 8.40 -9.46 3.17
C ASP A 94 9.58 -8.71 3.83
N LEU A 95 10.27 -9.35 4.78
CA LEU A 95 11.38 -8.75 5.54
C LEU A 95 12.55 -8.25 4.68
N ARG A 96 12.68 -8.73 3.43
CA ARG A 96 13.76 -8.40 2.51
C ARG A 96 13.34 -7.30 1.55
N ASN A 97 12.21 -7.47 0.88
CA ASN A 97 11.77 -6.56 -0.19
C ASN A 97 11.06 -5.30 0.33
N ILE A 98 10.71 -5.23 1.61
CA ILE A 98 10.12 -4.03 2.20
C ILE A 98 11.11 -2.85 2.24
N VAL A 99 12.42 -3.13 2.32
CA VAL A 99 13.47 -2.13 2.56
C VAL A 99 13.46 -0.96 1.57
N PRO A 100 13.41 -1.18 0.24
CA PRO A 100 13.37 -0.06 -0.70
C PRO A 100 12.08 0.77 -0.58
N VAL A 101 10.96 0.13 -0.21
CA VAL A 101 9.65 0.78 -0.05
C VAL A 101 9.61 1.64 1.22
N LEU A 102 10.34 1.23 2.28
CA LEU A 102 10.54 2.05 3.48
C LEU A 102 11.25 3.38 3.21
N SER A 103 11.83 3.60 2.03
CA SER A 103 12.42 4.90 1.66
C SER A 103 11.40 5.92 1.15
N ILE A 104 10.13 5.54 1.00
CA ILE A 104 9.09 6.40 0.43
C ILE A 104 8.40 7.18 1.57
N PRO A 105 8.56 8.51 1.66
CA PRO A 105 8.08 9.25 2.83
C PRO A 105 6.56 9.35 2.94
N ALA A 106 5.86 9.30 1.81
CA ALA A 106 4.41 9.45 1.75
C ALA A 106 3.65 8.25 2.33
N ILE A 107 4.27 7.07 2.48
CA ILE A 107 3.60 5.88 2.98
C ILE A 107 3.53 5.93 4.51
N GLU A 108 2.31 5.88 5.04
CA GLU A 108 2.00 5.99 6.47
C GLU A 108 1.81 4.63 7.15
N GLU A 109 1.35 3.61 6.41
CA GLU A 109 1.00 2.29 6.96
C GLU A 109 1.35 1.16 6.00
N PHE A 110 1.74 0.00 6.56
CA PHE A 110 2.05 -1.22 5.81
C PHE A 110 1.13 -2.38 6.20
N ASN A 111 0.24 -2.79 5.29
CA ASN A 111 -0.69 -3.90 5.45
C ASN A 111 -0.10 -5.22 4.95
N ILE A 112 0.54 -5.98 5.84
CA ILE A 112 1.30 -7.19 5.48
C ILE A 112 0.66 -8.44 6.10
N GLY A 113 0.23 -9.37 5.25
CA GLY A 113 -0.44 -10.61 5.67
C GLY A 113 0.43 -11.86 5.50
N HIS A 114 0.51 -12.37 4.27
CA HIS A 114 1.10 -13.67 3.96
C HIS A 114 2.51 -13.87 4.53
N SER A 115 3.40 -12.88 4.41
CA SER A 115 4.77 -12.98 4.93
C SER A 115 4.81 -13.23 6.45
N ILE A 116 3.97 -12.52 7.22
CA ILE A 116 3.89 -12.67 8.67
C ILE A 116 3.36 -14.05 9.03
N ILE A 117 2.29 -14.51 8.40
CA ILE A 117 1.69 -15.82 8.68
C ILE A 117 2.65 -16.95 8.31
N SER A 118 3.30 -16.88 7.14
CA SER A 118 4.30 -17.86 6.72
C SER A 118 5.49 -17.92 7.67
N ARG A 119 5.93 -16.78 8.22
CA ARG A 119 6.98 -16.72 9.26
C ARG A 119 6.48 -17.31 10.58
N ALA A 120 5.24 -17.03 10.97
CA ALA A 120 4.64 -17.46 12.24
C ALA A 120 4.57 -18.98 12.40
N VAL A 121 4.51 -19.76 11.30
CA VAL A 121 4.56 -21.23 11.34
C VAL A 121 5.85 -21.73 12.02
N PHE A 122 6.94 -20.97 11.95
CA PHE A 122 8.24 -21.37 12.48
C PHE A 122 8.56 -20.76 13.85
N VAL A 123 8.12 -19.51 14.09
CA VAL A 123 8.53 -18.73 15.27
C VAL A 123 7.36 -18.30 16.16
N GLY A 124 6.12 -18.65 15.79
CA GLY A 124 4.91 -18.13 16.42
C GLY A 124 4.52 -16.74 15.93
N LEU A 125 3.23 -16.39 16.07
CA LEU A 125 2.67 -15.14 15.55
C LEU A 125 3.26 -13.90 16.22
N GLY A 126 3.40 -13.91 17.55
CA GLY A 126 3.94 -12.77 18.30
C GLY A 126 5.36 -12.37 17.86
N PRO A 127 6.32 -13.31 17.79
CA PRO A 127 7.65 -13.04 17.26
C PRO A 127 7.64 -12.59 15.79
N ALA A 128 6.84 -13.22 14.93
CA ALA A 128 6.75 -12.84 13.50
C ALA A 128 6.26 -11.40 13.29
N VAL A 129 5.25 -10.98 14.06
CA VAL A 129 4.73 -9.60 14.02
C VAL A 129 5.81 -8.61 14.51
N ARG A 130 6.48 -8.91 15.62
CA ARG A 130 7.55 -8.05 16.15
C ARG A 130 8.71 -7.90 15.16
N GLU A 131 9.15 -8.99 14.54
CA GLU A 131 10.24 -8.96 13.56
C GLU A 131 9.92 -8.02 12.37
N MET A 132 8.69 -8.05 11.86
CA MET A 132 8.24 -7.12 10.82
C MET A 132 8.14 -5.68 11.32
N ALA A 133 7.57 -5.47 12.51
CA ALA A 133 7.44 -4.14 13.11
C ALA A 133 8.81 -3.49 13.36
N ASP A 134 9.75 -4.24 13.93
CA ASP A 134 11.12 -3.79 14.18
C ASP A 134 11.82 -3.43 12.87
N ARG A 135 11.60 -4.21 11.80
CA ARG A 135 12.12 -3.92 10.47
C ARG A 135 11.60 -2.60 9.90
N ILE A 136 10.32 -2.30 10.10
CA ILE A 136 9.70 -1.04 9.67
C ILE A 136 10.22 0.13 10.52
N HIS A 137 10.26 -0.02 11.84
CA HIS A 137 10.68 1.04 12.76
C HIS A 137 12.16 1.39 12.64
N ALA A 138 13.04 0.42 12.43
CA ALA A 138 14.48 0.67 12.27
C ALA A 138 14.79 1.61 11.09
N ALA A 139 13.94 1.61 10.05
CA ALA A 139 14.08 2.53 8.92
C ALA A 139 13.46 3.93 9.18
N GLY A 140 12.56 4.03 10.17
CA GLY A 140 11.92 5.29 10.56
C GLY A 140 12.78 6.16 11.49
N THR A 141 13.72 5.56 12.24
CA THR A 141 14.64 6.27 13.14
C THR A 141 15.75 7.05 12.43
N ASP A 142 15.95 6.85 11.14
CA ASP A 142 16.93 7.57 10.30
C ASP A 142 16.33 8.79 9.56
N ARG A 143 15.12 9.24 9.94
CA ARG A 143 14.41 10.38 9.31
C ARG A 143 14.22 11.57 10.24
#